data_AF-A0A7X9CBY6-F1
#
_entry.id   AF-A0A7X9CBY6-F1
#
_cell.length_a   1.000
_cell.length_b   1.000
_cell.length_c   1.000
_cell.angle_alpha   90.00
_cell.angle_beta   90.00
_cell.angle_gamma   90.00
#
_symmetry.space_group_name_H-M   'P 1'
#
loop_
_entity.id
_entity.type
_entity.pdbx_description
1 polymer ?
#
loop_
_entity_poly.entity_id
_entity_poly.type
_entity_poly.pdbx_seq_one_letter_code
_entity_poly.pdbx_strand_id
1 'polypeptide(L)'
;MGRVTDRTRIRTVRVREGRLYAGRKSDYVAVEEPLDIRLNGQQLSLTMRTPGHDLELIHGFLHSEGIIRHREDISEARYCDGAVVDDGTGFAQNTYNVMDFTTSRPQLLPLVTKNFTTSSACGVCGSESIDAVRRKGRFTLDRGWSIEPRVILAAARALTEQQPVFARTGGAHAAALVDREGNLLVVREDV
;
A
#
# COMPACT_ATOMS: atom_id res chain seq x y z
N MET A 1 -13.79 -5.78 9.27
CA MET A 1 -13.89 -4.54 8.45
C MET A 1 -13.05 -3.50 9.14
N GLY A 2 -11.86 -3.21 8.59
CA GLY A 2 -10.89 -2.32 9.21
C GLY A 2 -11.38 -0.87 9.25
N ARG A 3 -10.89 -0.12 10.23
CA ARG A 3 -11.13 1.32 10.37
C ARG A 3 -10.30 2.05 9.31
N VAL A 4 -10.74 2.09 8.06
CA VAL A 4 -10.00 2.75 6.94
C VAL A 4 -10.04 4.28 6.99
N THR A 5 -11.00 4.83 7.71
CA THR A 5 -11.13 6.28 7.98
C THR A 5 -11.44 6.47 9.44
N ASP A 6 -10.91 7.54 10.04
CA ASP A 6 -11.24 7.94 11.39
C ASP A 6 -11.82 9.36 11.45
N ARG A 7 -12.65 9.62 12.46
CA ARG A 7 -13.23 10.94 12.69
C ARG A 7 -12.50 11.62 13.83
N THR A 8 -11.80 12.71 13.52
CA THR A 8 -10.99 13.45 14.50
C THR A 8 -11.34 14.93 14.53
N ARG A 9 -10.99 15.60 15.63
CA ARG A 9 -11.22 17.04 15.80
C ARG A 9 -10.00 17.81 15.35
N ILE A 10 -10.10 18.49 14.22
CA ILE A 10 -8.98 19.24 13.63
C ILE A 10 -9.07 20.73 13.94
N ARG A 11 -7.92 21.40 13.92
CA ARG A 11 -7.83 22.86 13.84
C ARG A 11 -7.85 23.28 12.38
N THR A 12 -8.79 24.14 12.01
CA THR A 12 -8.84 24.72 10.67
C THR A 12 -8.22 26.11 10.69
N VAL A 13 -7.32 26.39 9.76
CA VAL A 13 -6.80 27.73 9.48
C VAL A 13 -7.11 28.04 8.02
N ARG A 14 -7.84 29.13 7.78
CA ARG A 14 -8.21 29.58 6.42
C ARG A 14 -7.73 31.01 6.23
N VAL A 15 -7.15 31.29 5.06
CA VAL A 15 -6.79 32.65 4.66
C VAL A 15 -7.76 33.10 3.57
N ARG A 16 -8.45 34.23 3.79
CA ARG A 16 -9.31 34.88 2.79
C ARG A 16 -9.03 36.37 2.80
N GLU A 17 -8.76 36.94 1.63
CA GLU A 17 -8.48 38.38 1.48
C GLU A 17 -7.40 38.90 2.44
N GLY A 18 -6.33 38.12 2.65
CA GLY A 18 -5.24 38.47 3.56
C GLY A 18 -5.56 38.35 5.06
N ARG A 19 -6.77 37.94 5.43
CA ARG A 19 -7.20 37.73 6.83
C ARG A 19 -7.17 36.25 7.20
N LEU A 20 -6.71 35.96 8.43
CA LEU A 20 -6.63 34.62 8.99
C LEU A 20 -7.87 34.30 9.82
N TYR A 21 -8.51 33.18 9.51
CA TYR A 21 -9.65 32.63 10.25
C TYR A 21 -9.26 31.29 10.84
N ALA A 22 -9.36 31.17 12.17
CA ALA A 22 -9.07 29.93 12.88
C ALA A 22 -10.34 29.36 13.53
N GLY A 23 -10.47 28.03 13.52
CA GLY A 23 -11.60 27.32 14.12
C GLY A 23 -11.27 25.88 14.45
N ARG A 24 -12.23 25.17 15.02
CA ARG A 24 -12.17 23.71 15.23
C ARG A 24 -13.42 23.08 14.63
N LYS A 25 -13.25 21.98 13.91
CA LYS A 25 -14.37 21.15 13.43
C LYS A 25 -13.98 19.67 13.50
N SER A 26 -14.97 18.81 13.39
CA SER A 26 -14.73 17.40 13.10
C SER A 26 -14.38 17.24 11.62
N ASP A 27 -13.46 16.34 11.30
CA ASP A 27 -13.18 15.91 9.93
C ASP A 27 -12.88 14.42 9.87
N TYR A 28 -12.94 13.85 8.68
CA TYR A 28 -12.48 12.49 8.42
C TYR A 28 -11.02 12.52 7.96
N VAL A 29 -10.21 11.61 8.51
CA VAL A 29 -8.82 11.39 8.12
C VAL A 29 -8.64 9.95 7.67
N ALA A 30 -7.72 9.71 6.73
CA ALA A 30 -7.32 8.36 6.38
C ALA A 30 -6.62 7.73 7.59
N VAL A 31 -6.84 6.44 7.80
CA VAL A 31 -6.14 5.70 8.85
C VAL A 31 -4.87 5.12 8.26
N GLU A 32 -3.77 5.38 8.96
CA GLU A 32 -2.44 4.89 8.64
C GLU A 32 -1.96 4.05 9.83
N GLU A 33 -1.69 2.77 9.59
CA GLU A 33 -1.21 1.84 10.62
C GLU A 33 0.06 1.11 10.15
N PRO A 34 0.99 0.80 11.06
CA PRO A 34 2.17 0.02 10.71
C PRO A 34 1.80 -1.43 10.39
N LEU A 35 2.48 -2.02 9.42
CA LEU A 35 2.41 -3.43 9.05
C LEU A 35 3.82 -4.02 9.04
N ASP A 36 4.07 -4.96 9.96
CA ASP A 36 5.26 -5.79 10.01
C ASP A 36 5.11 -6.99 9.07
N ILE A 37 5.88 -6.98 7.98
CA ILE A 37 5.89 -8.04 6.97
C ILE A 37 6.99 -9.03 7.33
N ARG A 38 6.62 -10.29 7.49
CA ARG A 38 7.55 -11.39 7.76
C ARG A 38 7.56 -12.40 6.63
N LEU A 39 8.72 -13.01 6.44
CA LEU A 39 8.92 -14.09 5.49
C LEU A 39 9.64 -15.25 6.18
N ASN A 40 9.01 -16.43 6.20
CA ASN A 40 9.48 -17.61 6.91
C ASN A 40 9.80 -17.30 8.40
N GLY A 41 8.97 -16.49 9.05
CA GLY A 41 9.12 -16.09 10.45
C GLY A 41 10.15 -14.98 10.73
N GLN A 42 10.89 -14.51 9.72
CA GLN A 42 11.84 -13.41 9.87
C GLN A 42 11.24 -12.09 9.40
N GLN A 43 11.52 -10.99 10.12
CA GLN A 43 11.12 -9.65 9.71
C GLN A 43 11.80 -9.27 8.40
N LEU A 44 10.98 -8.92 7.41
CA LEU A 44 11.42 -8.50 6.08
C LEU A 44 11.35 -6.99 5.93
N SER A 45 10.24 -6.37 6.32
CA SER A 45 10.01 -4.94 6.16
C SER A 45 8.92 -4.44 7.10
N LEU A 46 8.95 -3.15 7.41
CA LEU A 46 7.86 -2.44 8.08
C LEU A 46 7.39 -1.33 7.16
N THR A 47 6.09 -1.27 6.90
CA THR A 47 5.47 -0.20 6.11
C THR A 47 4.28 0.39 6.84
N MET A 48 3.95 1.63 6.53
CA MET A 48 2.65 2.18 6.87
C MET A 48 1.66 1.82 5.76
N ARG A 49 0.38 1.61 6.11
CA ARG A 49 -0.69 1.26 5.15
C ARG A 49 -2.06 1.69 5.63
N THR A 50 -3.05 1.69 4.73
CA THR A 50 -4.48 1.72 5.06
C THR A 50 -5.00 0.31 5.35
N PRO A 51 -5.65 0.03 6.51
CA PRO A 51 -5.98 -1.34 6.85
C PRO A 51 -7.05 -2.04 5.99
N GLY A 52 -6.74 -3.23 5.47
CA GLY A 52 -7.75 -4.12 4.85
C GLY A 52 -7.31 -4.95 3.64
N HIS A 53 -6.20 -4.60 2.99
CA HIS A 53 -5.74 -5.24 1.75
C HIS A 53 -4.32 -5.82 1.83
N ASP A 54 -3.88 -6.27 3.02
CA ASP A 54 -2.48 -6.67 3.27
C ASP A 54 -2.01 -7.83 2.43
N LEU A 55 -2.88 -8.82 2.19
CA LEU A 55 -2.54 -9.96 1.36
C LEU A 55 -2.08 -9.50 -0.03
N GLU A 56 -2.82 -8.57 -0.64
CA GLU A 56 -2.53 -8.07 -1.98
C GLU A 56 -1.31 -7.14 -1.96
N LEU A 57 -1.22 -6.27 -0.96
CA LEU A 57 -0.08 -5.39 -0.74
C LEU A 57 1.23 -6.19 -0.62
N ILE A 58 1.25 -7.21 0.24
CA ILE A 58 2.45 -8.01 0.50
C ILE A 58 2.80 -8.87 -0.73
N HIS A 59 1.83 -9.52 -1.39
CA HIS A 59 2.12 -10.24 -2.64
C HIS A 59 2.71 -9.30 -3.71
N GLY A 60 2.13 -8.11 -3.87
CA GLY A 60 2.62 -7.09 -4.79
C GLY A 60 4.05 -6.65 -4.45
N PHE A 61 4.32 -6.36 -3.17
CA PHE A 61 5.64 -6.00 -2.67
C PHE A 61 6.69 -7.09 -2.90
N LEU A 62 6.39 -8.33 -2.51
CA LEU A 62 7.28 -9.48 -2.72
C LEU A 62 7.55 -9.71 -4.22
N HIS A 63 6.55 -9.49 -5.07
CA HIS A 63 6.71 -9.61 -6.51
C HIS A 63 7.54 -8.48 -7.12
N SER A 64 7.28 -7.22 -6.74
CA SER A 64 7.99 -6.06 -7.24
C SER A 64 9.47 -6.05 -6.84
N GLU A 65 9.78 -6.62 -5.69
CA GLU A 65 11.17 -6.82 -5.22
C GLU A 65 11.82 -8.09 -5.76
N GLY A 66 11.10 -8.88 -6.55
CA GLY A 66 11.62 -10.10 -7.20
C GLY A 66 11.83 -11.28 -6.25
N ILE A 67 11.32 -11.18 -5.02
CA ILE A 67 11.37 -12.23 -4.00
C ILE A 67 10.52 -13.43 -4.45
N ILE A 68 9.34 -13.15 -5.00
CA ILE A 68 8.49 -14.14 -5.66
C ILE A 68 8.35 -13.85 -7.15
N ARG A 69 8.17 -14.92 -7.92
CA ARG A 69 7.99 -14.88 -9.39
C ARG A 69 6.61 -15.36 -9.80
N HIS A 70 6.00 -16.20 -8.99
CA HIS A 70 4.72 -16.84 -9.22
C HIS A 70 3.93 -16.83 -7.91
N ARG A 71 2.60 -16.89 -8.01
CA ARG A 71 1.72 -16.95 -6.84
C ARG A 71 2.04 -18.17 -5.98
N GLU A 72 2.37 -19.28 -6.63
CA GLU A 72 2.66 -20.58 -6.02
C GLU A 72 3.97 -20.59 -5.24
N ASP A 73 4.80 -19.54 -5.35
CA ASP A 73 6.00 -19.40 -4.53
C ASP A 73 5.66 -19.14 -3.05
N ILE A 74 4.43 -18.71 -2.75
CA ILE A 74 3.89 -18.54 -1.40
C ILE A 74 2.98 -19.72 -1.08
N SER A 75 3.33 -20.49 -0.05
CA SER A 75 2.53 -21.62 0.43
C SER A 75 1.55 -21.24 1.53
N GLU A 76 1.83 -20.16 2.26
CA GLU A 76 1.00 -19.69 3.38
C GLU A 76 1.13 -18.18 3.54
N ALA A 77 0.05 -17.53 3.95
CA ALA A 77 0.02 -16.14 4.38
C ALA A 77 -0.94 -16.03 5.56
N ARG A 78 -0.44 -15.61 6.72
CA ARG A 78 -1.22 -15.54 7.96
C ARG A 78 -0.93 -14.28 8.74
N TYR A 79 -1.94 -13.76 9.43
CA TYR A 79 -1.70 -12.79 10.48
C TYR A 79 -1.11 -13.50 11.70
N CYS A 80 -0.08 -12.92 12.29
CA CYS A 80 0.38 -13.33 13.60
C CYS A 80 -0.51 -12.71 14.67
N ASP A 81 -0.70 -13.39 15.81
CA ASP A 81 -1.38 -12.80 16.95
C ASP A 81 -0.59 -11.58 17.43
N GLY A 82 -1.16 -10.40 17.21
CA GLY A 82 -0.58 -9.11 17.57
C GLY A 82 -1.43 -8.43 18.62
N ALA A 83 -1.45 -8.99 19.84
CA ALA A 83 -2.14 -8.39 20.98
C ALA A 83 -1.41 -7.12 21.43
N VAL A 84 -1.98 -5.95 21.16
CA VAL A 84 -1.56 -4.68 21.74
C VAL A 84 -2.59 -4.31 22.82
N VAL A 85 -2.13 -3.90 23.99
CA VAL A 85 -3.03 -3.41 25.04
C VAL A 85 -3.50 -2.02 24.62
N ASP A 86 -4.80 -1.87 24.41
CA ASP A 86 -5.43 -0.58 24.16
C ASP A 86 -5.30 0.29 25.42
N ASP A 87 -4.67 1.46 25.28
CA ASP A 87 -4.34 2.36 26.38
C ASP A 87 -5.58 3.03 27.01
N GLY A 88 -6.69 3.12 26.27
CA GLY A 88 -7.96 3.66 26.74
C GLY A 88 -8.84 2.66 27.50
N THR A 89 -8.73 1.37 27.19
CA THR A 89 -9.62 0.31 27.70
C THR A 89 -8.90 -0.75 28.53
N GLY A 90 -7.57 -0.85 28.41
CA GLY A 90 -6.73 -1.82 29.11
C GLY A 90 -6.86 -3.26 28.61
N PHE A 91 -7.59 -3.50 27.52
CA PHE A 91 -7.78 -4.83 26.95
C PHE A 91 -6.80 -5.10 25.81
N ALA A 92 -6.34 -6.35 25.72
CA ALA A 92 -5.57 -6.83 24.57
C ALA A 92 -6.45 -6.82 23.32
N GLN A 93 -6.06 -6.05 22.31
CA GLN A 93 -6.65 -6.06 20.99
C GLN A 93 -5.68 -6.67 20.00
N ASN A 94 -6.16 -7.64 19.21
CA ASN A 94 -5.40 -8.10 18.07
C ASN A 94 -5.44 -7.01 16.99
N THR A 95 -4.29 -6.38 16.77
CA THR A 95 -4.12 -5.30 15.80
C THR A 95 -3.98 -5.81 14.36
N TYR A 96 -3.75 -7.12 14.17
CA TYR A 96 -3.53 -7.71 12.84
C TYR A 96 -2.48 -6.95 12.01
N ASN A 97 -1.48 -6.38 12.69
CA ASN A 97 -0.42 -5.55 12.10
C ASN A 97 0.89 -6.32 11.89
N VAL A 98 0.86 -7.64 12.03
CA VAL A 98 1.98 -8.53 11.74
C VAL A 98 1.48 -9.62 10.82
N MET A 99 2.10 -9.78 9.66
CA MET A 99 1.71 -10.80 8.69
C MET A 99 2.94 -11.58 8.22
N ASP A 100 2.85 -12.91 8.36
CA ASP A 100 3.93 -13.85 8.03
C ASP A 100 3.56 -14.66 6.79
N PHE A 101 4.44 -14.62 5.79
CA PHE A 101 4.35 -15.36 4.55
C PHE A 101 5.35 -16.50 4.56
N THR A 102 4.95 -17.68 4.08
CA THR A 102 5.86 -18.82 3.93
C THR A 102 6.20 -19.03 2.46
N THR A 103 7.49 -19.07 2.14
CA THR A 103 8.01 -19.38 0.80
C THR A 103 9.01 -20.52 0.85
N SER A 104 8.90 -21.44 -0.11
CA SER A 104 9.82 -22.58 -0.28
C SER A 104 11.11 -22.19 -1.00
N ARG A 105 11.29 -20.92 -1.39
CA ARG A 105 12.48 -20.49 -2.13
C ARG A 105 13.70 -20.34 -1.21
N PRO A 106 14.77 -21.12 -1.43
CA PRO A 106 15.92 -21.17 -0.51
C PRO A 106 16.87 -19.96 -0.59
N GLN A 107 16.64 -19.01 -1.50
CA GLN A 107 17.62 -17.96 -1.88
C GLN A 107 17.51 -16.66 -1.06
N LEU A 108 16.74 -16.63 0.02
CA LEU A 108 16.31 -15.40 0.68
C LEU A 108 16.87 -15.20 2.09
N LEU A 109 17.99 -15.82 2.46
CA LEU A 109 18.60 -15.60 3.78
C LEU A 109 20.06 -15.15 3.59
N PRO A 110 20.49 -13.96 4.08
CA PRO A 110 19.84 -13.09 5.06
C PRO A 110 19.28 -11.79 4.44
N LEU A 111 17.95 -11.60 4.48
CA LEU A 111 17.22 -10.42 4.03
C LEU A 111 17.48 -9.13 4.85
N VAL A 112 18.26 -9.21 5.92
CA VAL A 112 18.36 -8.17 6.97
C VAL A 112 19.14 -6.91 6.54
N THR A 113 19.71 -6.84 5.34
CA THR A 113 20.50 -5.65 4.93
C THR A 113 19.83 -4.74 3.92
N LYS A 114 18.68 -5.10 3.35
CA LYS A 114 17.92 -4.14 2.54
C LYS A 114 17.06 -3.29 3.47
N ASN A 115 17.57 -2.10 3.81
CA ASN A 115 16.73 -1.02 4.27
C ASN A 115 15.78 -0.66 3.12
N PHE A 116 14.60 -1.29 3.09
CA PHE A 116 13.50 -0.84 2.25
C PHE A 116 13.10 0.54 2.76
N THR A 117 13.71 1.55 2.15
CA THR A 117 13.32 2.93 2.41
C THR A 117 12.00 3.13 1.67
N THR A 118 10.91 2.83 2.37
CA THR A 118 9.56 3.19 1.90
C THR A 118 9.47 4.71 1.95
N SER A 119 9.68 5.31 0.79
CA SER A 119 9.43 6.73 0.56
C SER A 119 8.33 6.84 -0.48
N SER A 120 7.64 7.98 -0.51
CA SER A 120 6.63 8.35 -1.51
C SER A 120 7.21 8.56 -2.93
N ALA A 121 8.29 7.86 -3.26
CA ALA A 121 9.02 7.93 -4.52
C ALA A 121 8.68 6.75 -5.44
N CYS A 122 9.09 6.85 -6.70
CA CYS A 122 8.81 5.92 -7.80
C CYS A 122 9.42 4.49 -7.66
N GLY A 123 9.79 4.04 -6.46
CA GLY A 123 10.46 2.75 -6.23
C GLY A 123 11.90 2.67 -6.73
N VAL A 124 12.42 3.76 -7.30
CA VAL A 124 13.84 3.91 -7.70
C VAL A 124 14.68 4.38 -6.51
N CYS A 125 14.15 5.32 -5.73
CA CYS A 125 14.77 5.84 -4.52
C CYS A 125 14.77 4.75 -3.44
N GLY A 126 15.89 4.04 -3.29
CA GLY A 126 16.03 2.83 -2.48
C GLY A 126 16.85 1.74 -3.18
N SER A 127 17.09 1.87 -4.49
CA SER A 127 18.08 1.05 -5.19
C SER A 127 19.50 1.51 -4.86
N GLU A 128 20.35 0.58 -4.42
CA GLU A 128 21.75 0.87 -4.03
C GLU A 128 22.66 1.23 -5.22
N SER A 129 22.22 1.02 -6.46
CA SER A 129 22.95 1.37 -7.67
C SER A 129 22.06 1.48 -8.90
N ILE A 130 22.56 2.15 -9.96
CA ILE A 130 21.93 2.21 -11.28
C ILE A 130 21.77 0.80 -11.88
N ASP A 131 22.73 -0.09 -11.64
CA ASP A 131 22.64 -1.48 -12.10
C ASP A 131 21.52 -2.26 -11.41
N ALA A 132 21.28 -2.00 -10.12
CA ALA A 132 20.14 -2.59 -9.41
C ALA A 132 18.80 -2.14 -10.02
N VAL A 133 18.70 -0.90 -10.51
CA VAL A 133 17.52 -0.40 -11.24
C VAL A 133 17.36 -1.13 -12.58
N ARG A 134 18.46 -1.32 -13.33
CA ARG A 134 18.44 -1.95 -14.66
C ARG A 134 18.12 -3.45 -14.63
N ARG A 135 18.38 -4.14 -13.50
CA ARG A 135 18.17 -5.59 -13.37
C ARG A 135 16.75 -6.02 -12.97
N LYS A 136 15.82 -5.09 -12.69
CA LYS A 136 14.47 -5.44 -12.19
C LYS A 136 13.50 -6.02 -13.23
N GLY A 137 13.82 -5.99 -14.53
CA GLY A 137 12.91 -6.47 -15.58
C GLY A 137 13.03 -7.98 -15.86
N ARG A 138 12.10 -8.79 -15.32
CA ARG A 138 11.96 -10.21 -15.72
C ARG A 138 11.30 -10.37 -17.09
N PHE A 139 10.34 -9.50 -17.38
CA PHE A 139 9.48 -9.61 -18.55
C PHE A 139 9.95 -8.63 -19.63
N THR A 140 9.93 -9.08 -20.88
CA THR A 140 10.03 -8.20 -22.04
C THR A 140 8.67 -7.63 -22.34
N LEU A 141 8.57 -6.31 -22.45
CA LEU A 141 7.35 -5.66 -22.91
C LEU A 141 7.08 -6.04 -24.36
N ASP A 142 5.84 -6.44 -24.64
CA ASP A 142 5.39 -6.67 -26.00
C ASP A 142 5.32 -5.34 -26.75
N ARG A 143 6.15 -5.18 -27.78
CA ARG A 143 6.23 -3.97 -28.60
C ARG A 143 5.02 -3.77 -29.50
N GLY A 144 4.23 -4.81 -29.73
CA GLY A 144 2.97 -4.74 -30.48
C GLY A 144 1.77 -4.35 -29.61
N TRP A 145 1.94 -4.32 -28.29
CA TRP A 145 0.86 -3.94 -27.38
C TRP A 145 0.54 -2.45 -27.52
N SER A 146 -0.74 -2.15 -27.70
CA SER A 146 -1.24 -0.78 -27.75
C SER A 146 -2.62 -0.69 -27.11
N ILE A 147 -2.94 0.51 -26.64
CA ILE A 147 -4.24 0.88 -26.08
C ILE A 147 -4.57 2.28 -26.60
N GLU A 148 -5.84 2.52 -26.90
CA GLU A 148 -6.23 3.82 -27.40
C GLU A 148 -6.25 4.86 -26.26
N PRO A 149 -5.74 6.09 -26.47
CA PRO A 149 -5.70 7.11 -25.43
C PRO A 149 -7.05 7.40 -24.76
N ARG A 150 -8.15 7.29 -25.52
CA ARG A 150 -9.50 7.49 -24.98
C ARG A 150 -9.86 6.49 -23.89
N VAL A 151 -9.36 5.26 -23.97
CA VAL A 151 -9.61 4.20 -22.98
C VAL A 151 -8.92 4.56 -21.67
N ILE A 152 -7.66 5.04 -21.74
CA ILE A 152 -6.90 5.50 -20.56
C ILE A 152 -7.64 6.65 -19.86
N LEU A 153 -8.09 7.65 -20.64
CA LEU A 153 -8.79 8.80 -20.08
C LEU A 153 -10.14 8.43 -19.47
N ALA A 154 -10.87 7.49 -20.07
CA ALA A 154 -12.12 6.97 -19.52
C ALA A 154 -11.88 6.23 -18.20
N ALA A 155 -10.87 5.36 -18.16
CA ALA A 155 -10.50 4.61 -16.95
C ALA A 155 -10.05 5.54 -15.81
N ALA A 156 -9.27 6.59 -16.11
CA ALA A 156 -8.85 7.58 -15.12
C ALA A 156 -10.05 8.34 -14.50
N ARG A 157 -11.07 8.66 -15.31
CA ARG A 157 -12.31 9.26 -14.81
C ARG A 157 -13.09 8.28 -13.93
N ALA A 158 -13.26 7.04 -14.39
CA ALA A 158 -13.95 6.00 -13.64
C ALA A 158 -13.25 5.70 -12.30
N LEU A 159 -11.92 5.74 -12.26
CA LEU A 159 -11.14 5.54 -11.03
C LEU A 159 -11.44 6.63 -9.99
N THR A 160 -11.70 7.87 -10.41
CA THR A 160 -12.07 8.96 -9.50
C THR A 160 -13.34 8.65 -8.72
N GLU A 161 -14.26 7.89 -9.31
CA GLU A 161 -15.53 7.51 -8.69
C GLU A 161 -15.41 6.29 -7.76
N GLN A 162 -14.29 5.56 -7.81
CA GLN A 162 -14.05 4.33 -7.02
C GLN A 162 -13.02 4.52 -5.91
N GLN A 163 -12.93 5.74 -5.37
CA GLN A 163 -11.98 6.10 -4.31
C GLN A 163 -12.71 6.61 -3.05
N PRO A 164 -13.42 5.73 -2.30
CA PRO A 164 -14.19 6.13 -1.12
C PRO A 164 -13.37 6.70 0.02
N VAL A 165 -12.12 6.26 0.22
CA VAL A 165 -11.24 6.81 1.27
C VAL A 165 -10.82 8.22 0.87
N PHE A 166 -10.26 8.40 -0.33
CA PHE A 166 -9.87 9.72 -0.83
C PHE A 166 -11.05 10.68 -0.91
N ALA A 167 -12.21 10.24 -1.38
CA ALA A 167 -13.41 11.09 -1.44
C ALA A 167 -13.82 11.63 -0.06
N ARG A 168 -13.53 10.88 1.02
CA ARG A 168 -13.87 11.28 2.39
C ARG A 168 -12.76 12.05 3.09
N THR A 169 -11.49 11.80 2.77
CA THR A 169 -10.35 12.26 3.57
C THR A 169 -9.37 13.12 2.78
N GLY A 170 -9.32 12.96 1.46
CA GLY A 170 -8.30 13.54 0.57
C GLY A 170 -6.88 13.01 0.80
N GLY A 171 -6.71 11.98 1.63
CA GLY A 171 -5.41 11.54 2.15
C GLY A 171 -5.02 10.13 1.74
N ALA A 172 -5.38 9.71 0.52
CA ALA A 172 -5.03 8.40 -0.02
C ALA A 172 -4.70 8.51 -1.52
N HIS A 173 -3.89 7.58 -2.02
CA HIS A 173 -3.72 7.33 -3.44
C HIS A 173 -4.47 6.06 -3.86
N ALA A 174 -4.64 5.87 -5.17
CA ALA A 174 -5.23 4.66 -5.70
C ALA A 174 -4.44 4.08 -6.87
N ALA A 175 -4.50 2.75 -6.98
CA ALA A 175 -4.03 2.01 -8.13
C ALA A 175 -5.19 1.17 -8.70
N ALA A 176 -5.22 1.04 -10.03
CA ALA A 176 -6.24 0.26 -10.71
C ALA A 176 -5.65 -0.67 -11.77
N LEU A 177 -6.19 -1.90 -11.83
CA LEU A 177 -6.00 -2.80 -12.95
C LEU A 177 -7.13 -2.58 -13.96
N VAL A 178 -6.76 -2.31 -15.21
CA VAL A 178 -7.68 -1.96 -16.29
C VAL A 178 -7.46 -2.90 -17.47
N ASP A 179 -8.54 -3.43 -18.05
CA ASP A 179 -8.46 -4.19 -19.30
C ASP A 179 -8.34 -3.29 -20.54
N ARG A 180 -8.34 -3.90 -21.75
CA ARG A 180 -8.14 -3.17 -23.01
C ARG A 180 -9.37 -2.34 -23.40
N GLU A 181 -10.53 -2.71 -22.86
CA GLU A 181 -11.81 -2.07 -23.11
C GLU A 181 -12.04 -0.89 -22.15
N GLY A 182 -11.21 -0.77 -21.10
CA GLY A 182 -11.27 0.32 -20.11
C GLY A 182 -12.04 -0.05 -18.85
N ASN A 183 -12.39 -1.32 -18.67
CA ASN A 183 -13.08 -1.77 -17.47
C ASN A 183 -12.09 -1.85 -16.30
N LEU A 184 -12.48 -1.27 -15.17
CA LEU A 184 -11.73 -1.40 -13.93
C LEU A 184 -11.98 -2.80 -13.34
N LEU A 185 -10.93 -3.63 -13.34
CA LEU A 185 -11.00 -4.99 -12.80
C LEU A 185 -10.76 -5.01 -11.29
N VAL A 186 -9.82 -4.19 -10.82
CA VAL A 186 -9.45 -4.05 -9.41
C VAL A 186 -9.08 -2.60 -9.16
N VAL A 187 -9.54 -2.06 -8.03
CA VAL A 187 -9.13 -0.74 -7.50
C VAL A 187 -8.73 -0.92 -6.05
N ARG A 188 -7.60 -0.33 -5.66
CA ARG A 188 -7.13 -0.30 -4.27
C ARG A 188 -6.68 1.09 -3.89
N GLU A 189 -7.04 1.50 -2.69
CA GLU A 189 -6.58 2.73 -2.05
C GLU A 189 -5.59 2.40 -0.93
N ASP A 190 -4.57 3.22 -0.78
CA ASP A 190 -3.64 3.20 0.35
C ASP A 190 -3.12 4.64 0.60
N VAL A 191 -2.49 4.89 1.76
CA VAL A 191 -2.03 6.24 2.17
C VAL A 191 -0.76 6.67 1.43
#